data_AF-A0A7Y1TAI0-F1
#
_entry.id   AF-A0A7Y1TAI0-F1
#
_cell.length_a   1.000
_cell.length_b   1.000
_cell.length_c   1.000
_cell.angle_alpha   90.00
_cell.angle_beta   90.00
_cell.angle_gamma   90.00
#
_symmetry.space_group_name_H-M   'P 1'
#
loop_
_entity.id
_entity.type
_entity.pdbx_description
1 polymer ?
#
loop_
_entity_poly.entity_id
_entity_poly.type
_entity_poly.pdbx_seq_one_letter_code
_entity_poly.pdbx_strand_id
1 'polypeptide(L)'
;NCHTPDSTTDSSSHARHDVGTIDSDSGQRRWSALTGFDTPAVLGAWSKPPFLHDGAAQSLQAAINAHTSLPALPAPEVDALAAFIQQAEAQDTADMGDLDADGIPDFQDPAPGNACAPSTFNANCAQDSDSDGTSDFEETESADSDGDGTPDYLESSVEDSDGDTFPDQQDPGNDNPCEPEVHFCSQNIPVMRWPHALLLGLALFAVTFANKRRLQVR
;
A
#
# COMPACT_ATOMS: atom_id res chain seq x y z
N ASN A 1 -13.41 -2.66 20.52
CA ASN A 1 -12.50 -3.80 20.26
C ASN A 1 -12.30 -4.59 21.55
N CYS A 2 -13.39 -5.10 22.15
CA CYS A 2 -13.35 -5.82 23.45
C CYS A 2 -13.77 -7.29 23.27
N HIS A 3 -14.67 -7.54 22.32
CA HIS A 3 -15.05 -8.88 21.87
C HIS A 3 -14.72 -8.95 20.37
N THR A 4 -13.58 -9.53 20.02
CA THR A 4 -13.23 -9.83 18.62
C THR A 4 -13.72 -11.23 18.26
N PRO A 5 -13.90 -11.54 16.97
CA PRO A 5 -14.36 -12.88 16.57
C PRO A 5 -13.46 -14.01 17.07
N ASP A 6 -12.14 -13.83 17.02
CA ASP A 6 -11.13 -14.83 17.41
C ASP A 6 -11.04 -15.08 18.93
N SER A 7 -11.22 -14.05 19.76
CA SER A 7 -11.00 -14.13 21.21
C SER A 7 -12.30 -14.11 22.01
N THR A 8 -13.34 -13.44 21.49
CA THR A 8 -14.63 -13.13 22.15
C THR A 8 -14.51 -12.42 23.51
N THR A 9 -13.29 -12.02 23.89
CA THR A 9 -12.90 -11.28 25.10
C THR A 9 -11.45 -10.81 24.99
N ASP A 10 -11.16 -9.60 25.45
CA ASP A 10 -9.81 -9.06 25.57
C ASP A 10 -9.21 -9.23 26.98
N SER A 11 -9.75 -10.10 27.82
CA SER A 11 -9.33 -10.28 29.23
C SER A 11 -7.82 -10.58 29.40
N SER A 12 -7.18 -11.20 28.40
CA SER A 12 -5.73 -11.44 28.36
C SER A 12 -4.89 -10.16 28.37
N SER A 13 -5.45 -9.03 27.90
CA SER A 13 -4.83 -7.71 27.95
C SER A 13 -4.90 -7.05 29.33
N HIS A 14 -5.68 -7.61 30.25
CA HIS A 14 -6.02 -7.03 31.57
C HIS A 14 -6.66 -5.63 31.48
N ALA A 15 -7.19 -5.27 30.31
CA ALA A 15 -8.00 -4.09 30.12
C ALA A 15 -9.28 -4.15 30.98
N ARG A 16 -9.82 -2.97 31.28
CA ARG A 16 -11.12 -2.85 31.94
C ARG A 16 -11.91 -1.81 31.20
N HIS A 17 -13.18 -2.11 30.97
CA HIS A 17 -14.07 -1.28 30.18
C HIS A 17 -15.30 -0.90 30.98
N ASP A 18 -15.72 0.35 30.82
CA ASP A 18 -17.04 0.78 31.25
C ASP A 18 -17.91 0.87 30.00
N VAL A 19 -18.95 0.04 29.96
CA VAL A 19 -19.94 0.04 28.88
C VAL A 19 -21.10 0.98 29.16
N GLY A 20 -21.01 1.76 30.24
CA GLY A 20 -22.04 2.68 30.72
C GLY A 20 -22.98 2.05 31.75
N THR A 21 -22.53 0.98 32.41
CA THR A 21 -23.30 0.27 33.44
C THR A 21 -22.73 0.47 34.85
N ILE A 22 -21.62 1.20 35.00
CA ILE A 22 -21.12 1.56 36.33
C ILE A 22 -22.08 2.55 37.00
N ASP A 23 -22.55 2.22 38.20
CA ASP A 23 -23.38 3.08 39.03
C ASP A 23 -22.87 3.15 40.49
N SER A 24 -23.71 3.66 41.40
CA SER A 24 -23.37 3.76 42.82
C SER A 24 -23.21 2.42 43.53
N ASP A 25 -23.82 1.37 43.00
CA ASP A 25 -23.85 0.03 43.60
C ASP A 25 -22.67 -0.83 43.11
N SER A 26 -22.02 -0.43 42.02
CA SER A 26 -20.78 -1.05 41.49
C SER A 26 -19.57 -1.01 42.43
N GLY A 27 -19.59 -0.17 43.46
CA GLY A 27 -18.54 -0.11 44.49
C GLY A 27 -17.23 0.55 44.04
N GLN A 28 -16.09 0.10 44.58
CA GLN A 28 -14.78 0.74 44.41
C GLN A 28 -13.69 -0.28 44.09
N ARG A 29 -12.65 0.16 43.36
CA ARG A 29 -11.43 -0.61 43.13
C ARG A 29 -10.35 -0.17 44.11
N ARG A 30 -10.19 -0.90 45.23
CA ARG A 30 -9.16 -0.63 46.25
C ARG A 30 -9.15 0.83 46.69
N TRP A 31 -10.27 1.29 47.27
CA TRP A 31 -10.43 2.67 47.76
C TRP A 31 -10.35 3.76 46.68
N SER A 32 -10.36 3.38 45.41
CA SER A 32 -10.38 4.28 44.25
C SER A 32 -11.64 4.06 43.43
N ALA A 33 -11.99 5.04 42.60
CA ALA A 33 -13.09 4.90 41.65
C ALA A 33 -12.91 3.66 40.78
N LEU A 34 -14.00 2.93 40.55
CA LEU A 34 -14.03 1.84 39.59
C LEU A 34 -14.08 2.45 38.18
N THR A 35 -13.15 2.03 37.31
CA THR A 35 -12.99 2.60 35.95
C THR A 35 -13.42 1.64 34.85
N GLY A 36 -14.01 0.50 35.21
CA GLY A 36 -14.39 -0.55 34.27
C GLY A 36 -14.37 -1.94 34.91
N PHE A 37 -14.93 -2.90 34.18
CA PHE A 37 -14.90 -4.33 34.49
C PHE A 37 -14.05 -5.08 33.47
N ASP A 38 -13.56 -6.26 33.86
CA ASP A 38 -12.94 -7.18 32.91
C ASP A 38 -14.00 -7.70 31.93
N THR A 39 -13.61 -7.93 30.68
CA THR A 39 -14.50 -8.33 29.60
C THR A 39 -14.76 -9.83 29.64
N PRO A 40 -15.99 -10.32 29.95
CA PRO A 40 -16.26 -11.75 29.94
C PRO A 40 -16.26 -12.31 28.50
N ALA A 41 -15.89 -13.58 28.33
CA ALA A 41 -16.10 -14.26 27.05
C ALA A 41 -17.60 -14.34 26.72
N VAL A 42 -17.98 -14.02 25.48
CA VAL A 42 -19.39 -14.03 25.04
C VAL A 42 -19.88 -15.44 24.74
N LEU A 43 -18.99 -16.32 24.31
CA LEU A 43 -19.32 -17.72 23.99
C LEU A 43 -19.81 -18.47 25.23
N GLY A 44 -21.02 -19.05 25.11
CA GLY A 44 -21.69 -19.77 26.18
C GLY A 44 -22.24 -18.90 27.32
N ALA A 45 -21.90 -17.60 27.38
CA ALA A 45 -22.41 -16.69 28.41
C ALA A 45 -23.92 -16.49 28.33
N TRP A 46 -24.48 -16.57 27.12
CA TRP A 46 -25.92 -16.48 26.85
C TRP A 46 -26.77 -17.46 27.67
N SER A 47 -26.20 -18.61 28.09
CA SER A 47 -26.91 -19.66 28.82
C SER A 47 -27.13 -19.35 30.32
N LYS A 48 -26.64 -18.20 30.81
CA LYS A 48 -26.64 -17.83 32.24
C LYS A 48 -27.25 -16.44 32.51
N PRO A 49 -28.53 -16.20 32.20
CA PRO A 49 -29.19 -14.97 32.64
C PRO A 49 -29.34 -14.91 34.18
N PRO A 50 -29.45 -13.71 34.78
CA PRO A 50 -29.36 -12.39 34.13
C PRO A 50 -27.91 -11.97 33.79
N PHE A 51 -27.77 -11.03 32.86
CA PHE A 51 -26.50 -10.54 32.31
C PHE A 51 -26.05 -9.21 32.94
N LEU A 52 -24.83 -8.77 32.59
CA LEU A 52 -24.08 -7.64 33.17
C LEU A 52 -23.58 -7.95 34.61
N HIS A 53 -22.70 -7.10 35.14
CA HIS A 53 -22.04 -7.35 36.44
C HIS A 53 -23.01 -7.25 37.64
N ASP A 54 -24.12 -6.55 37.44
CA ASP A 54 -25.18 -6.28 38.42
C ASP A 54 -26.44 -7.15 38.19
N GLY A 55 -26.50 -7.92 37.10
CA GLY A 55 -27.68 -8.69 36.73
C GLY A 55 -28.86 -7.83 36.23
N ALA A 56 -28.64 -6.59 35.79
CA ALA A 56 -29.71 -5.70 35.36
C ALA A 56 -30.40 -6.14 34.05
N ALA A 57 -29.74 -6.94 33.22
CA ALA A 57 -30.27 -7.36 31.92
C ALA A 57 -30.86 -8.78 31.95
N GLN A 58 -32.15 -8.92 31.68
CA GLN A 58 -32.86 -10.21 31.66
C GLN A 58 -32.78 -10.95 30.31
N SER A 59 -32.30 -10.27 29.26
CA SER A 59 -32.14 -10.82 27.91
C SER A 59 -30.85 -10.32 27.28
N LEU A 60 -30.39 -11.01 26.23
CA LEU A 60 -29.23 -10.58 25.45
C LEU A 60 -29.48 -9.20 24.81
N GLN A 61 -30.68 -8.93 24.29
CA GLN A 61 -31.04 -7.63 23.74
C GLN A 61 -30.94 -6.52 24.78
N ALA A 62 -31.38 -6.77 26.02
CA ALA A 62 -31.24 -5.82 27.11
C ALA A 62 -29.76 -5.59 27.47
N ALA A 63 -28.94 -6.65 27.47
CA ALA A 63 -27.51 -6.55 27.72
C ALA A 63 -26.77 -5.78 26.61
N ILE A 64 -27.08 -6.04 25.34
CA ILE A 64 -26.54 -5.33 24.17
C ILE A 64 -26.89 -3.84 24.27
N ASN A 65 -28.17 -3.51 24.49
CA ASN A 65 -28.62 -2.12 24.59
C ASN A 65 -28.06 -1.37 25.81
N ALA A 66 -27.57 -2.08 26.83
CA ALA A 66 -26.92 -1.46 27.98
C ALA A 66 -25.50 -0.92 27.65
N HIS A 67 -24.93 -1.25 26.48
CA HIS A 67 -23.64 -0.73 26.01
C HIS A 67 -23.78 0.69 25.47
N THR A 68 -24.02 1.63 26.37
CA THR A 68 -24.27 3.05 26.04
C THR A 68 -23.00 3.84 25.72
N SER A 69 -21.82 3.26 25.92
CA SER A 69 -20.54 3.86 25.50
C SER A 69 -20.27 3.72 23.99
N LEU A 70 -21.11 2.98 23.27
CA LEU A 70 -21.08 2.80 21.82
C LEU A 70 -22.32 3.41 21.15
N PRO A 71 -22.27 3.72 19.84
CA PRO A 71 -23.47 4.09 19.09
C PRO A 71 -24.55 3.01 19.21
N ALA A 72 -25.80 3.43 19.48
CA ALA A 72 -26.92 2.51 19.60
C ALA A 72 -27.21 1.82 18.25
N LEU A 73 -27.38 0.51 18.30
CA LEU A 73 -27.75 -0.28 17.13
C LEU A 73 -29.27 -0.20 16.86
N PRO A 74 -29.71 -0.22 15.59
CA PRO A 74 -31.11 -0.43 15.24
C PRO A 74 -31.66 -1.74 15.80
N ALA A 75 -32.95 -1.78 16.15
CA ALA A 75 -33.57 -2.97 16.74
C ALA A 75 -33.37 -4.28 15.93
N PRO A 76 -33.46 -4.28 14.58
CA PRO A 76 -33.19 -5.49 13.81
C PRO A 76 -31.76 -6.00 13.95
N GLU A 77 -30.79 -5.10 14.09
CA GLU A 77 -29.37 -5.47 14.29
C GLU A 77 -29.14 -6.00 15.71
N VAL A 78 -29.81 -5.44 16.71
CA VAL A 78 -29.79 -5.98 18.09
C VAL A 78 -30.35 -7.40 18.13
N ASP A 79 -31.44 -7.67 17.41
CA ASP A 79 -32.04 -9.01 17.32
C ASP A 79 -31.11 -9.98 16.60
N ALA A 80 -30.49 -9.56 15.49
CA ALA A 80 -29.52 -10.36 14.75
C ALA A 80 -28.28 -10.69 15.60
N LEU A 81 -27.74 -9.70 16.32
CA LEU A 81 -26.59 -9.88 17.20
C LEU A 81 -26.93 -10.79 18.39
N ALA A 82 -28.10 -10.63 19.00
CA ALA A 82 -28.54 -11.52 20.08
C ALA A 82 -28.70 -12.96 19.59
N ALA A 83 -29.27 -13.17 18.40
CA ALA A 83 -29.39 -14.50 17.79
C ALA A 83 -28.01 -15.12 17.49
N PHE A 84 -27.08 -14.32 16.96
CA PHE A 84 -25.69 -14.74 16.73
C PHE A 84 -25.03 -15.19 18.05
N ILE A 85 -25.06 -14.35 19.09
CA ILE A 85 -24.47 -14.66 20.40
C ILE A 85 -25.07 -15.93 21.01
N GLN A 86 -26.37 -16.17 20.81
CA GLN A 86 -27.06 -17.34 21.35
C GLN A 86 -26.69 -18.64 20.61
N GLN A 87 -26.39 -18.55 19.31
CA GLN A 87 -26.07 -19.71 18.48
C GLN A 87 -24.57 -20.01 18.45
N ALA A 88 -23.73 -18.99 18.63
CA ALA A 88 -22.28 -19.12 18.54
C ALA A 88 -21.71 -20.08 19.59
N GLU A 89 -21.11 -21.16 19.11
CA GLU A 89 -20.21 -22.03 19.86
C GLU A 89 -18.74 -21.67 19.53
N ALA A 90 -17.79 -22.15 20.34
CA ALA A 90 -16.36 -21.87 20.11
C ALA A 90 -15.84 -22.37 18.75
N GLN A 91 -16.50 -23.36 18.17
CA GLN A 91 -16.18 -23.85 16.83
C GLN A 91 -16.65 -22.87 15.74
N ASP A 92 -17.75 -22.14 15.94
CA ASP A 92 -18.31 -21.23 14.94
C ASP A 92 -17.49 -19.94 14.81
N THR A 93 -16.75 -19.57 15.86
CA THR A 93 -15.90 -18.37 15.86
C THR A 93 -14.46 -18.64 15.44
N ALA A 94 -14.04 -19.91 15.39
CA ALA A 94 -12.69 -20.28 14.99
C ALA A 94 -12.40 -19.87 13.53
N ASP A 95 -13.41 -19.94 12.66
CA ASP A 95 -13.30 -19.62 11.24
C ASP A 95 -13.64 -18.13 10.95
N MET A 96 -13.95 -17.35 11.99
CA MET A 96 -14.18 -15.90 11.88
C MET A 96 -12.91 -15.08 12.13
N GLY A 97 -11.77 -15.75 12.31
CA GLY A 97 -10.46 -15.13 12.31
C GLY A 97 -10.13 -14.52 10.95
N ASP A 98 -9.02 -13.79 10.93
CA ASP A 98 -8.38 -13.26 9.74
C ASP A 98 -6.90 -13.61 9.93
N LEU A 99 -6.54 -14.81 9.47
CA LEU A 99 -5.28 -15.47 9.81
C LEU A 99 -4.07 -14.78 9.17
N ASP A 100 -4.24 -14.12 8.02
CA ASP A 100 -3.19 -13.36 7.34
C ASP A 100 -3.36 -11.84 7.43
N ALA A 101 -4.45 -11.38 8.06
CA ALA A 101 -4.78 -10.00 8.31
C ALA A 101 -5.14 -9.19 7.05
N ASP A 102 -5.49 -9.81 5.92
CA ASP A 102 -5.81 -9.09 4.67
C ASP A 102 -7.14 -8.30 4.73
N GLY A 103 -7.90 -8.46 5.82
CA GLY A 103 -9.20 -7.82 6.06
C GLY A 103 -10.40 -8.64 5.57
N ILE A 104 -10.16 -9.84 5.03
CA ILE A 104 -11.17 -10.83 4.67
C ILE A 104 -11.16 -11.94 5.72
N PRO A 105 -12.29 -12.18 6.41
CA PRO A 105 -12.36 -13.29 7.35
C PRO A 105 -12.10 -14.66 6.67
N ASP A 106 -11.46 -15.59 7.38
CA ASP A 106 -11.03 -16.90 6.86
C ASP A 106 -12.15 -17.68 6.15
N PHE A 107 -13.40 -17.58 6.62
CA PHE A 107 -14.55 -18.25 6.00
C PHE A 107 -14.97 -17.66 4.63
N GLN A 108 -14.56 -16.43 4.35
CA GLN A 108 -14.77 -15.70 3.09
C GLN A 108 -13.51 -15.66 2.21
N ASP A 109 -12.36 -16.02 2.77
CA ASP A 109 -11.08 -15.96 2.09
C ASP A 109 -10.78 -17.24 1.29
N PRO A 110 -10.51 -17.14 -0.03
CA PRO A 110 -10.01 -18.27 -0.81
C PRO A 110 -8.66 -18.85 -0.35
N ALA A 111 -7.83 -18.09 0.39
CA ALA A 111 -6.53 -18.52 0.87
C ALA A 111 -6.15 -17.90 2.25
N PRO A 112 -6.76 -18.36 3.36
CA PRO A 112 -6.65 -17.80 4.72
C PRO A 112 -5.25 -17.54 5.30
N GLY A 113 -4.19 -18.06 4.67
CA GLY A 113 -2.81 -17.89 5.15
C GLY A 113 -1.94 -17.11 4.18
N ASN A 114 -2.54 -16.41 3.22
CA ASN A 114 -1.85 -15.70 2.17
C ASN A 114 -2.51 -14.33 1.95
N ALA A 115 -1.96 -13.32 2.61
CA ALA A 115 -2.48 -11.96 2.55
C ALA A 115 -2.57 -11.42 1.12
N CYS A 116 -1.80 -11.94 0.15
CA CYS A 116 -1.83 -11.50 -1.24
C CYS A 116 -2.99 -12.10 -2.08
N ALA A 117 -3.89 -12.85 -1.44
CA ALA A 117 -5.09 -13.37 -2.07
C ALA A 117 -6.29 -12.89 -1.25
N PRO A 118 -7.37 -12.40 -1.88
CA PRO A 118 -7.64 -12.38 -3.33
C PRO A 118 -7.00 -11.20 -4.07
N SER A 119 -6.33 -10.27 -3.38
CA SER A 119 -5.73 -9.08 -3.97
C SER A 119 -4.30 -8.91 -3.48
N THR A 120 -3.37 -8.55 -4.37
CA THR A 120 -2.00 -8.13 -4.01
C THR A 120 -1.96 -6.69 -3.52
N PHE A 121 -2.99 -5.89 -3.82
CA PHE A 121 -3.09 -4.47 -3.46
C PHE A 121 -3.77 -4.27 -2.10
N ASN A 122 -3.30 -4.98 -1.07
CA ASN A 122 -3.69 -4.72 0.32
C ASN A 122 -2.45 -4.50 1.18
N ALA A 123 -2.61 -3.77 2.29
CA ALA A 123 -1.51 -3.31 3.11
C ALA A 123 -0.69 -4.42 3.80
N ASN A 124 -1.22 -5.64 3.91
CA ASN A 124 -0.54 -6.76 4.56
C ASN A 124 0.11 -7.72 3.55
N CYS A 125 -0.10 -7.50 2.25
CA CYS A 125 0.64 -8.17 1.20
C CYS A 125 1.95 -7.42 0.92
N ALA A 126 3.08 -8.09 1.08
CA ALA A 126 4.41 -7.56 0.80
C ALA A 126 4.92 -7.99 -0.60
N GLN A 127 4.01 -8.18 -1.54
CA GLN A 127 4.36 -8.45 -2.93
C GLN A 127 5.02 -7.19 -3.52
N ASP A 128 6.12 -7.41 -4.22
CA ASP A 128 6.94 -6.41 -4.91
C ASP A 128 7.29 -7.06 -6.25
N SER A 129 6.54 -6.69 -7.29
CA SER A 129 6.51 -7.41 -8.57
C SER A 129 7.69 -7.07 -9.48
N ASP A 130 8.28 -5.89 -9.33
CA ASP A 130 9.46 -5.43 -10.08
C ASP A 130 10.77 -5.46 -9.27
N SER A 131 10.69 -5.78 -7.97
CA SER A 131 11.80 -5.92 -7.04
C SER A 131 12.58 -4.63 -6.78
N ASP A 132 11.91 -3.48 -6.85
CA ASP A 132 12.52 -2.17 -6.62
C ASP A 132 12.57 -1.76 -5.13
N GLY A 133 11.88 -2.53 -4.27
CA GLY A 133 11.81 -2.32 -2.83
C GLY A 133 10.55 -1.59 -2.36
N THR A 134 9.67 -1.20 -3.27
CA THR A 134 8.32 -0.71 -3.02
C THR A 134 7.34 -1.87 -3.21
N SER A 135 6.31 -1.94 -2.37
CA SER A 135 5.28 -2.99 -2.55
C SER A 135 4.24 -2.57 -3.58
N ASP A 136 3.65 -3.54 -4.27
CA ASP A 136 2.55 -3.32 -5.21
C ASP A 136 1.40 -2.51 -4.57
N PHE A 137 1.16 -2.67 -3.26
CA PHE A 137 0.15 -1.90 -2.53
C PHE A 137 0.45 -0.40 -2.45
N GLU A 138 1.72 -0.02 -2.25
CA GLU A 138 2.15 1.37 -2.17
C GLU A 138 2.14 2.04 -3.55
N GLU A 139 2.36 1.26 -4.61
CA GLU A 139 2.39 1.73 -6.01
C GLU A 139 1.01 1.72 -6.66
N THR A 140 0.09 0.88 -6.17
CA THR A 140 -1.30 0.74 -6.64
C THR A 140 -1.47 0.13 -8.03
N GLU A 141 -2.66 -0.41 -8.31
CA GLU A 141 -2.97 -1.08 -9.60
C GLU A 141 -3.00 -0.11 -10.78
N SER A 142 -3.16 1.20 -10.53
CA SER A 142 -3.48 2.19 -11.56
C SER A 142 -2.54 3.39 -11.62
N ALA A 143 -1.51 3.45 -10.78
CA ALA A 143 -0.47 4.45 -10.96
C ALA A 143 0.37 4.07 -12.19
N ASP A 144 0.77 5.09 -12.91
CA ASP A 144 1.46 5.07 -14.20
C ASP A 144 2.12 6.45 -14.28
N SER A 145 3.35 6.51 -13.76
CA SER A 145 4.04 7.75 -13.42
C SER A 145 4.48 8.53 -14.64
N ASP A 146 4.74 7.85 -15.75
CA ASP A 146 5.22 8.42 -16.99
C ASP A 146 4.18 8.41 -18.13
N GLY A 147 3.09 7.62 -17.98
CA GLY A 147 1.97 7.55 -18.89
C GLY A 147 2.20 6.63 -20.10
N ASP A 148 3.12 5.67 -20.02
CA ASP A 148 3.45 4.74 -21.10
C ASP A 148 2.46 3.54 -21.18
N GLY A 149 1.71 3.31 -20.10
CA GLY A 149 0.70 2.27 -19.95
C GLY A 149 1.16 1.02 -19.20
N THR A 150 2.41 0.98 -18.76
CA THR A 150 2.95 0.06 -17.76
C THR A 150 2.65 0.64 -16.38
N PRO A 151 1.91 -0.07 -15.52
CA PRO A 151 1.67 0.42 -14.17
C PRO A 151 2.93 0.42 -13.31
N ASP A 152 3.04 1.37 -12.39
CA ASP A 152 4.21 1.55 -11.50
C ASP A 152 4.61 0.26 -10.79
N TYR A 153 3.65 -0.55 -10.30
CA TYR A 153 3.96 -1.83 -9.62
C TYR A 153 4.64 -2.91 -10.50
N LEU A 154 4.74 -2.67 -11.81
CA LEU A 154 5.44 -3.54 -12.77
C LEU A 154 6.69 -2.87 -13.32
N GLU A 155 7.06 -1.70 -12.82
CA GLU A 155 8.06 -0.84 -13.41
C GLU A 155 8.98 -0.20 -12.36
N SER A 156 10.24 -0.64 -12.41
CA SER A 156 11.21 -0.38 -11.35
C SER A 156 11.57 1.11 -11.23
N SER A 157 11.50 1.65 -10.02
CA SER A 157 12.00 2.98 -9.70
C SER A 157 13.52 3.04 -9.48
N VAL A 158 14.23 1.90 -9.61
CA VAL A 158 15.70 1.81 -9.40
C VAL A 158 16.48 1.25 -10.60
N GLU A 159 15.84 0.47 -11.47
CA GLU A 159 16.44 0.04 -12.74
C GLU A 159 16.43 1.23 -13.72
N ASP A 160 17.52 1.34 -14.49
CA ASP A 160 17.73 2.35 -15.55
C ASP A 160 18.23 1.54 -16.74
N SER A 161 17.28 1.02 -17.50
CA SER A 161 17.51 -0.03 -18.50
C SER A 161 18.40 0.45 -19.67
N ASP A 162 18.33 1.73 -20.01
CA ASP A 162 19.05 2.30 -21.15
C ASP A 162 20.22 3.23 -20.76
N GLY A 163 20.35 3.57 -19.47
CA GLY A 163 21.43 4.34 -18.90
C GLY A 163 21.31 5.85 -19.09
N ASP A 164 20.11 6.37 -19.32
CA ASP A 164 19.84 7.78 -19.54
C ASP A 164 19.62 8.59 -18.23
N THR A 165 19.70 7.93 -17.08
CA THR A 165 19.53 8.46 -15.71
C THR A 165 18.10 8.66 -15.23
N PHE A 166 17.10 8.42 -16.07
CA PHE A 166 15.73 8.24 -15.63
C PHE A 166 15.52 6.76 -15.28
N PRO A 167 15.01 6.46 -14.07
CA PRO A 167 14.57 5.10 -13.78
C PRO A 167 13.40 4.74 -14.69
N ASP A 168 13.25 3.44 -14.98
CA ASP A 168 12.22 2.92 -15.87
C ASP A 168 10.82 3.48 -15.52
N GLN A 169 10.46 3.58 -14.22
CA GLN A 169 9.16 4.14 -13.77
C GLN A 169 8.90 5.61 -14.17
N GLN A 170 9.91 6.33 -14.64
CA GLN A 170 9.83 7.74 -15.04
C GLN A 170 10.22 7.95 -16.50
N ASP A 171 10.37 6.88 -17.28
CA ASP A 171 10.81 6.89 -18.65
C ASP A 171 9.81 6.20 -19.59
N PRO A 172 9.05 6.96 -20.41
CA PRO A 172 8.08 6.37 -21.35
C PRO A 172 8.67 5.43 -22.42
N GLY A 173 10.00 5.30 -22.47
CA GLY A 173 10.67 4.33 -23.31
C GLY A 173 11.90 3.73 -22.66
N ASN A 174 11.73 2.82 -21.68
CA ASN A 174 12.78 2.12 -20.90
C ASN A 174 14.03 1.62 -21.67
N ASP A 175 13.92 1.39 -22.98
CA ASP A 175 15.02 0.92 -23.84
C ASP A 175 15.56 2.02 -24.79
N ASN A 176 15.16 3.28 -24.61
CA ASN A 176 15.31 4.37 -25.56
C ASN A 176 15.88 5.65 -24.91
N PRO A 177 17.21 5.87 -25.01
CA PRO A 177 17.90 7.00 -24.35
C PRO A 177 17.56 8.41 -24.87
N CYS A 178 16.54 8.51 -25.72
CA CYS A 178 15.97 9.75 -26.24
C CYS A 178 14.66 10.14 -25.53
N GLU A 179 14.06 9.21 -24.79
CA GLU A 179 12.89 9.38 -23.94
C GLU A 179 13.38 9.22 -22.48
N PRO A 180 12.80 9.93 -21.49
CA PRO A 180 11.90 11.07 -21.66
C PRO A 180 12.64 12.31 -22.21
N GLU A 181 13.98 12.33 -22.16
CA GLU A 181 14.78 13.47 -22.57
C GLU A 181 15.75 13.19 -23.73
N VAL A 182 15.73 14.07 -24.73
CA VAL A 182 16.59 13.97 -25.92
C VAL A 182 18.09 14.26 -25.67
N HIS A 183 18.50 14.58 -24.44
CA HIS A 183 19.86 15.02 -24.12
C HIS A 183 20.89 13.89 -24.10
N PHE A 184 20.47 12.66 -23.82
CA PHE A 184 21.36 11.48 -23.77
C PHE A 184 21.52 10.82 -25.14
N CYS A 185 20.66 11.16 -26.08
CA CYS A 185 20.82 10.75 -27.46
C CYS A 185 22.03 11.39 -28.14
N SER A 186 22.85 10.53 -28.76
CA SER A 186 23.94 10.96 -29.63
C SER A 186 23.39 11.91 -30.67
N GLN A 187 23.60 13.21 -30.46
CA GLN A 187 23.45 14.23 -31.48
C GLN A 187 24.36 13.77 -32.63
N ASN A 188 23.76 13.21 -33.68
CA ASN A 188 24.40 13.09 -34.97
C ASN A 188 24.63 14.52 -35.45
N ILE A 189 25.62 15.22 -34.89
CA ILE A 189 26.08 16.49 -35.42
C ILE A 189 26.62 16.12 -36.79
N PRO A 190 25.98 16.55 -37.90
CA PRO A 190 26.60 16.38 -39.19
C PRO A 190 27.87 17.22 -39.15
N VAL A 191 29.02 16.58 -38.92
CA VAL A 191 30.31 17.21 -39.14
C VAL A 191 30.28 17.66 -40.59
N MET A 192 30.05 18.95 -40.82
CA MET A 192 30.05 19.55 -42.14
C MET A 192 31.44 19.26 -42.70
N ARG A 193 31.53 18.25 -43.56
CA ARG A 193 32.78 17.82 -44.15
C ARG A 193 33.09 18.84 -45.24
N TRP A 194 33.71 19.96 -44.89
CA TRP A 194 34.10 21.02 -45.82
C TRP A 194 35.01 20.41 -46.92
N PRO A 195 34.56 20.24 -48.18
CA PRO A 195 35.41 19.63 -49.19
C PRO A 195 36.45 20.58 -49.79
N HIS A 196 36.62 21.81 -49.28
CA HIS A 196 37.29 22.88 -50.04
C HIS A 196 38.33 23.69 -49.26
N ALA A 197 39.18 23.05 -48.46
CA ALA A 197 40.35 23.69 -47.85
C ALA A 197 41.67 23.37 -48.59
N LEU A 198 41.64 23.14 -49.91
CA LEU A 198 42.84 22.78 -50.68
C LEU A 198 42.84 23.36 -52.11
N LEU A 199 42.41 24.61 -52.30
CA LEU A 199 42.58 25.34 -53.57
C LEU A 199 42.90 26.83 -53.37
N LEU A 200 43.89 27.16 -52.54
CA LEU A 200 44.47 28.51 -52.50
C LEU A 200 45.99 28.48 -52.24
N GLY A 201 46.72 27.70 -53.05
CA GLY A 201 48.17 27.53 -52.91
C GLY A 201 49.00 27.60 -54.20
N LEU A 202 48.42 27.85 -55.38
CA LEU A 202 49.19 27.75 -56.65
C LEU A 202 48.73 28.76 -57.73
N ALA A 203 48.56 30.03 -57.35
CA ALA A 203 48.38 31.14 -58.31
C ALA A 203 49.35 32.32 -58.06
N LEU A 204 50.54 32.04 -57.52
CA LEU A 204 51.62 33.04 -57.35
C LEU A 204 52.97 32.64 -57.97
N PHE A 205 53.00 31.60 -58.81
CA PHE A 205 54.21 31.13 -59.52
C PHE A 205 54.17 31.34 -61.04
N ALA A 206 53.33 32.26 -61.55
CA ALA A 206 53.22 32.54 -62.99
C ALA A 206 53.73 33.92 -63.43
N VAL A 207 54.39 34.71 -62.55
CA VAL A 207 54.82 36.09 -62.88
C VAL A 207 56.35 36.29 -62.94
N THR A 208 57.19 35.33 -62.53
CA THR A 208 58.66 35.56 -62.44
C THR A 208 59.53 34.96 -63.54
N PHE A 209 59.00 34.20 -64.51
CA PHE A 209 59.81 33.59 -65.58
C PHE A 209 59.64 34.19 -66.99
N ALA A 210 58.82 35.23 -67.17
CA ALA A 210 58.63 35.87 -68.48
C ALA A 210 59.61 37.03 -68.78
N ASN A 211 60.44 37.47 -67.83
CA ASN A 211 61.27 38.67 -68.01
C ASN A 211 62.79 38.46 -68.07
N LYS A 212 63.27 37.20 -68.20
CA LYS A 212 64.70 36.88 -68.41
C LYS A 212 65.02 36.36 -69.81
N ARG A 213 64.40 36.93 -70.85
CA ARG A 213 64.86 36.81 -72.24
C ARG A 213 64.92 38.19 -72.89
N ARG A 214 65.93 38.97 -72.51
CA ARG A 214 66.52 40.04 -73.32
C ARG A 214 67.68 40.63 -72.52
N LEU A 215 68.88 40.13 -72.82
CA LEU A 215 70.20 40.78 -72.67
C LEU A 215 71.23 39.65 -72.54
N GLN A 216 71.77 39.19 -73.65
CA GLN A 216 73.22 39.23 -73.94
C GLN A 216 73.41 38.85 -75.41
N VAL A 217 73.61 39.90 -76.21
CA VAL A 217 74.19 39.89 -77.55
C VAL A 217 75.54 40.60 -77.40
N ARG A 218 76.57 40.04 -78.06
CA ARG A 218 78.00 40.37 -78.09
C ARG A 218 78.86 39.68 -77.05
#